data_AF-A0AA93L6F9-F1
#
_entry.id   AF-A0AA93L6F9-F1
#
_cell.length_a   1.000
_cell.length_b   1.000
_cell.length_c   1.000
_cell.angle_alpha   90.00
_cell.angle_beta   90.00
_cell.angle_gamma   90.00
#
_symmetry.space_group_name_H-M   'P 1'
#
loop_
_entity.id
_entity.type
_entity.pdbx_description
1 polymer ?
#
loop_
_entity_poly.entity_id
_entity_poly.type
_entity_poly.pdbx_seq_one_letter_code
_entity_poly.pdbx_strand_id
1 'polypeptide(L)'
;MHRYLPDLARRSVPRYTSYPTAAEFHTGVGPAEQAEALAAIAPETPVSLYLHIPYCHEICWYCGCNTGAIGRASRLDAYLAALEQEIGAVAARMRGRVVAIHFGGGSPNALPPEDFVRLTELLRRSFACAGRLEIAAELDPRTLDATYAEALARAGVTRVSLGAQCFAPHVQRAINRIQPYEMVRQAVLDLRAAGIAAVNLDLMYGLPHQTSEDLAETLAAALDLAPDRIAMFGYAHMPRLLPRQRMIPDETLPDAAQRFAQSALAYDILVGAGYAAIGFDHFARQGDSLARAAATGTLRRNFQGFTDEPGEAIIGLGASSISQYDGLLVQNEKHVGRYRMRVANGGLAAVRGVARSADDRLRSGLIERLLCDGNVDAAPALDALPALADLVEEGLVRIDGTRVTVLPDGRPYARLAAAAFDRYRQPDAQRFSKAV
;
A
#
# COMPACT_ATOMS: atom_id res chain seq x y z
N MET A 1 -6.42 4.44 -25.47
CA MET A 1 -6.77 5.71 -24.81
C MET A 1 -8.11 5.55 -24.12
N HIS A 2 -8.12 5.61 -22.78
CA HIS A 2 -9.34 5.50 -21.99
C HIS A 2 -10.24 6.74 -22.13
N ARG A 3 -11.56 6.56 -22.06
CA ARG A 3 -12.55 7.64 -22.17
C ARG A 3 -12.68 8.42 -20.85
N TYR A 4 -12.52 9.74 -20.89
CA TYR A 4 -12.73 10.60 -19.72
C TYR A 4 -14.21 10.90 -19.51
N LEU A 5 -14.74 10.46 -18.36
CA LEU A 5 -16.10 10.74 -17.89
C LEU A 5 -16.02 11.59 -16.61
N PRO A 6 -16.25 12.92 -16.70
CA PRO A 6 -16.00 13.86 -15.60
C PRO A 6 -16.76 13.52 -14.31
N ASP A 7 -18.04 13.16 -14.45
CA ASP A 7 -18.92 12.89 -13.31
C ASP A 7 -18.49 11.63 -12.56
N LEU A 8 -18.05 10.60 -13.28
CA LEU A 8 -17.54 9.36 -12.67
C LEU A 8 -16.17 9.57 -12.02
N ALA A 9 -15.24 10.23 -12.73
CA ALA A 9 -13.86 10.39 -12.27
C ALA A 9 -13.75 11.17 -10.95
N ARG A 10 -14.69 12.09 -10.69
CA ARG A 10 -14.70 12.95 -9.50
C ARG A 10 -15.31 12.30 -8.26
N ARG A 11 -16.01 11.16 -8.39
CA ARG A 11 -16.66 10.50 -7.24
C ARG A 11 -15.63 9.99 -6.25
N SER A 12 -15.91 10.17 -4.97
CA SER A 12 -15.09 9.63 -3.88
C SER A 12 -15.44 8.17 -3.63
N VAL A 13 -14.43 7.32 -3.69
CA VAL A 13 -14.53 5.88 -3.39
C VAL A 13 -13.30 5.38 -2.64
N PRO A 14 -13.46 4.41 -1.73
CA PRO A 14 -12.33 3.76 -1.08
C PRO A 14 -11.34 3.18 -2.08
N ARG A 15 -10.07 3.06 -1.66
CA ARG A 15 -9.06 2.29 -2.39
C ARG A 15 -9.23 0.77 -2.23
N TYR A 16 -10.17 0.36 -1.36
CA TYR A 16 -10.45 -1.03 -1.00
C TYR A 16 -9.17 -1.84 -0.75
N THR A 17 -8.32 -1.32 0.14
CA THR A 17 -7.19 -2.07 0.71
C THR A 17 -7.67 -3.13 1.71
N SER A 18 -8.90 -2.99 2.20
CA SER A 18 -9.66 -3.98 2.97
C SER A 18 -11.15 -3.73 2.81
N TYR A 19 -11.95 -4.73 3.15
CA TYR A 19 -13.38 -4.60 3.38
C TYR A 19 -13.81 -5.34 4.67
N PRO A 20 -14.56 -4.70 5.58
CA PRO A 20 -14.93 -3.29 5.57
C PRO A 20 -13.71 -2.36 5.60
N THR A 21 -13.90 -1.10 5.24
CA THR A 21 -12.79 -0.13 5.22
C THR A 21 -12.41 0.28 6.65
N ALA A 22 -11.23 0.88 6.83
CA ALA A 22 -10.81 1.42 8.13
C ALA A 22 -11.73 2.53 8.69
N ALA A 23 -12.64 3.08 7.87
CA ALA A 23 -13.67 4.01 8.32
C ALA A 23 -14.65 3.35 9.30
N GLU A 24 -14.89 2.04 9.16
CA GLU A 24 -15.84 1.26 9.97
C GLU A 24 -15.23 0.71 11.26
N PHE A 25 -13.93 0.94 11.49
CA PHE A 25 -13.28 0.46 12.71
C PHE A 25 -13.83 1.20 13.93
N HIS A 26 -14.17 0.50 15.00
CA HIS A 26 -14.70 1.07 16.24
C HIS A 26 -13.87 0.60 17.45
N THR A 27 -14.05 1.25 18.60
CA THR A 27 -13.28 0.99 19.84
C THR A 27 -13.76 -0.24 20.61
N GLY A 28 -14.75 -0.96 20.08
CA GLY A 28 -15.25 -2.22 20.66
C GLY A 28 -14.40 -3.44 20.27
N VAL A 29 -13.36 -3.25 19.47
CA VAL A 29 -12.34 -4.25 19.15
C VAL A 29 -10.99 -3.71 19.60
N GLY A 30 -10.28 -4.46 20.43
CA GLY A 30 -9.05 -4.04 21.08
C GLY A 30 -8.09 -5.21 21.37
N PRO A 31 -7.27 -5.10 22.44
CA PRO A 31 -6.22 -6.08 22.73
C PRO A 31 -6.74 -7.49 23.04
N ALA A 32 -7.92 -7.62 23.63
CA ALA A 32 -8.50 -8.94 23.97
C ALA A 32 -8.86 -9.71 22.70
N GLU A 33 -9.60 -9.09 21.78
CA GLU A 33 -9.98 -9.69 20.49
C GLU A 33 -8.74 -9.98 19.64
N GLN A 34 -7.73 -9.10 19.66
CA GLN A 34 -6.46 -9.36 18.98
C GLN A 34 -5.73 -10.58 19.57
N ALA A 35 -5.69 -10.72 20.90
CA ALA A 35 -5.05 -11.86 21.54
C ALA A 35 -5.74 -13.19 21.21
N GLU A 36 -7.08 -13.20 21.20
CA GLU A 36 -7.87 -14.36 20.79
C GLU A 36 -7.62 -14.72 19.32
N ALA A 37 -7.64 -13.72 18.42
CA ALA A 37 -7.39 -13.94 17.01
C ALA A 37 -5.96 -14.46 16.73
N LEU A 38 -4.95 -13.94 17.44
CA LEU A 38 -3.57 -14.44 17.36
C LEU A 38 -3.46 -15.92 17.79
N ALA A 39 -4.12 -16.27 18.89
CA ALA A 39 -4.11 -17.64 19.42
C ALA A 39 -4.89 -18.63 18.54
N ALA A 40 -5.87 -18.13 17.78
CA ALA A 40 -6.67 -18.92 16.84
C ALA A 40 -5.93 -19.24 15.53
N ILE A 41 -4.81 -18.58 15.22
CA ILE A 41 -4.00 -18.91 14.05
C ILE A 41 -3.46 -20.33 14.19
N ALA A 42 -3.93 -21.23 13.32
CA ALA A 42 -3.52 -22.63 13.34
C ALA A 42 -2.03 -22.77 13.01
N PRO A 43 -1.35 -23.81 13.55
CA PRO A 43 0.00 -24.15 13.14
C PRO A 43 0.14 -24.25 11.61
N GLU A 44 1.30 -23.86 11.09
CA GLU A 44 1.62 -23.85 9.65
C GLU A 44 0.77 -22.91 8.77
N THR A 45 -0.21 -22.18 9.32
CA THR A 45 -0.92 -21.14 8.58
C THR A 45 0.09 -20.10 8.08
N PRO A 46 0.16 -19.80 6.76
CA PRO A 46 1.04 -18.77 6.24
C PRO A 46 0.65 -17.39 6.79
N VAL A 47 1.61 -16.70 7.37
CA VAL A 47 1.45 -15.36 7.95
C VAL A 47 2.41 -14.38 7.26
N SER A 48 1.88 -13.21 6.91
CA SER A 48 2.69 -12.06 6.48
C SER A 48 2.82 -11.09 7.65
N LEU A 49 4.05 -10.64 7.95
CA LEU A 49 4.29 -9.61 8.96
C LEU A 49 4.45 -8.27 8.27
N TYR A 50 3.76 -7.24 8.76
CA TYR A 50 3.99 -5.86 8.38
C TYR A 50 4.57 -5.09 9.55
N LEU A 51 5.71 -4.44 9.35
CA LEU A 51 6.36 -3.59 10.34
C LEU A 51 6.29 -2.14 9.91
N HIS A 52 5.68 -1.32 10.76
CA HIS A 52 5.57 0.11 10.51
C HIS A 52 6.70 0.87 11.21
N ILE A 53 7.53 1.58 10.46
CA ILE A 53 8.54 2.50 10.99
C ILE A 53 8.04 3.94 10.77
N PRO A 54 7.49 4.62 11.79
CA PRO A 54 6.71 5.86 11.62
C PRO A 54 7.59 7.12 11.51
N TYR A 55 8.83 6.97 11.02
CA TYR A 55 9.83 8.03 11.02
C TYR A 55 10.33 8.34 9.62
N CYS A 56 10.48 9.62 9.31
CA CYS A 56 11.19 10.11 8.14
C CYS A 56 12.24 11.13 8.57
N HIS A 57 13.34 11.23 7.81
CA HIS A 57 14.31 12.32 8.00
C HIS A 57 13.72 13.68 7.63
N GLU A 58 12.92 13.71 6.57
CA GLU A 58 12.24 14.91 6.10
C GLU A 58 10.80 14.59 5.71
N ILE A 59 9.88 15.48 6.08
CA ILE A 59 8.45 15.31 5.81
C ILE A 59 8.09 15.90 4.44
N CYS A 60 7.61 15.04 3.56
CA CYS A 60 7.08 15.43 2.26
C CYS A 60 5.65 15.95 2.41
N TRP A 61 5.33 17.04 1.72
CA TRP A 61 4.04 17.71 1.90
C TRP A 61 2.87 16.92 1.31
N TYR A 62 3.09 16.10 0.29
CA TYR A 62 2.06 15.23 -0.30
C TYR A 62 1.69 14.02 0.59
N CYS A 63 2.56 13.62 1.51
CA CYS A 63 2.54 12.28 2.11
C CYS A 63 1.28 12.01 2.96
N GLY A 64 0.55 10.95 2.61
CA GLY A 64 -0.63 10.47 3.34
C GLY A 64 -0.36 9.43 4.44
N CYS A 65 0.90 9.02 4.61
CA CYS A 65 1.27 7.97 5.56
C CYS A 65 1.27 8.48 7.02
N ASN A 66 1.10 7.55 7.97
CA ASN A 66 1.23 7.83 9.40
C ASN A 66 2.72 7.97 9.80
N THR A 67 3.32 9.11 9.49
CA THR A 67 4.73 9.39 9.74
C THR A 67 4.93 10.69 10.52
N GLY A 68 6.04 10.79 11.24
CA GLY A 68 6.58 12.02 11.82
C GLY A 68 8.09 12.16 11.59
N ALA A 69 8.61 13.37 11.75
CA ALA A 69 10.06 13.58 11.68
C ALA A 69 10.76 12.81 12.80
N ILE A 70 11.85 12.12 12.46
CA ILE A 70 12.62 11.29 13.41
C ILE A 70 13.02 12.07 14.66
N GLY A 71 13.48 13.32 14.49
CA GLY A 71 13.86 14.19 15.60
C GLY A 71 15.10 13.65 16.35
N ARG A 72 15.00 13.54 17.68
CA ARG A 72 16.11 13.09 18.55
C ARG A 72 16.25 11.57 18.53
N ALA A 73 17.48 11.06 18.53
CA ALA A 73 17.80 9.62 18.55
C ALA A 73 17.04 8.85 19.65
N SER A 74 16.95 9.41 20.87
CA SER A 74 16.23 8.78 21.98
C SER A 74 14.74 8.50 21.72
N ARG A 75 14.11 9.20 20.77
CA ARG A 75 12.73 8.89 20.35
C ARG A 75 12.67 7.61 19.51
N LEU A 76 13.67 7.41 18.66
CA LEU A 76 13.79 6.20 17.86
C LEU A 76 14.09 5.01 18.77
N ASP A 77 15.09 5.11 19.64
CA ASP A 77 15.47 4.04 20.57
C ASP A 77 14.28 3.58 21.40
N ALA A 78 13.53 4.54 21.94
CA ALA A 78 12.38 4.23 22.79
C ALA A 78 11.17 3.68 22.01
N TYR A 79 11.11 3.91 20.70
CA TYR A 79 10.13 3.27 19.82
C TYR A 79 10.56 1.84 19.49
N LEU A 80 11.82 1.62 19.14
CA LEU A 80 12.36 0.29 18.88
C LEU A 80 12.20 -0.60 20.11
N ALA A 81 12.54 -0.13 21.31
CA ALA A 81 12.34 -0.90 22.54
C ALA A 81 10.86 -1.34 22.75
N ALA A 82 9.89 -0.48 22.40
CA ALA A 82 8.48 -0.87 22.46
C ALA A 82 8.11 -1.83 21.33
N LEU A 83 8.64 -1.65 20.13
CA LEU A 83 8.44 -2.59 19.02
C LEU A 83 8.99 -3.99 19.35
N GLU A 84 10.18 -4.07 19.97
CA GLU A 84 10.77 -5.33 20.42
C GLU A 84 9.89 -6.04 21.47
N GLN A 85 9.29 -5.28 22.40
CA GLN A 85 8.33 -5.81 23.37
C GLN A 85 7.05 -6.32 22.70
N GLU A 86 6.50 -5.58 21.73
CA GLU A 86 5.31 -6.02 20.98
C GLU A 86 5.61 -7.29 20.17
N ILE A 87 6.77 -7.36 19.51
CA ILE A 87 7.23 -8.55 18.78
C ILE A 87 7.22 -9.77 19.70
N GLY A 88 7.82 -9.66 20.91
CA GLY A 88 7.82 -10.76 21.88
C GLY A 88 6.42 -11.16 22.33
N ALA A 89 5.53 -10.19 22.56
CA ALA A 89 4.16 -10.45 23.00
C ALA A 89 3.31 -11.13 21.91
N VAL A 90 3.45 -10.70 20.66
CA VAL A 90 2.75 -11.29 19.52
C VAL A 90 3.30 -12.69 19.22
N ALA A 91 4.63 -12.84 19.20
CA ALA A 91 5.30 -14.13 18.99
C ALA A 91 4.88 -15.19 20.01
N ALA A 92 4.73 -14.81 21.29
CA ALA A 92 4.28 -15.73 22.34
C ALA A 92 2.85 -16.25 22.15
N ARG A 93 2.02 -15.59 21.32
CA ARG A 93 0.60 -15.91 21.11
C ARG A 93 0.33 -16.60 19.78
N MET A 94 1.15 -16.34 18.77
CA MET A 94 0.95 -16.84 17.41
C MET A 94 1.64 -18.19 17.18
N ARG A 95 0.96 -19.12 16.49
CA ARG A 95 1.54 -20.42 16.07
C ARG A 95 1.72 -20.59 14.56
N GLY A 96 1.36 -19.58 13.77
CA GLY A 96 1.51 -19.58 12.32
C GLY A 96 2.96 -19.59 11.84
N ARG A 97 3.13 -19.79 10.53
CA ARG A 97 4.41 -19.82 9.84
C ARG A 97 4.61 -18.51 9.07
N VAL A 98 5.61 -17.72 9.43
CA VAL A 98 5.93 -16.47 8.74
C VAL A 98 6.53 -16.77 7.39
N VAL A 99 5.87 -16.32 6.32
CA VAL A 99 6.31 -16.51 4.92
C VAL A 99 6.78 -15.21 4.27
N ALA A 100 6.37 -14.06 4.80
CA ALA A 100 6.74 -12.75 4.30
C ALA A 100 6.89 -11.73 5.44
N ILE A 101 7.79 -10.76 5.25
CA ILE A 101 7.98 -9.59 6.10
C ILE A 101 8.03 -8.35 5.21
N HIS A 102 7.20 -7.35 5.52
CA HIS A 102 7.19 -6.08 4.82
C HIS A 102 7.46 -4.92 5.78
N PHE A 103 8.53 -4.19 5.56
CA PHE A 103 8.84 -2.96 6.28
C PHE A 103 8.30 -1.75 5.50
N GLY A 104 7.46 -0.95 6.13
CA GLY A 104 6.90 0.26 5.52
C GLY A 104 6.60 1.37 6.52
N GLY A 105 5.79 2.34 6.10
CA GLY A 105 5.26 3.38 6.96
C GLY A 105 5.77 4.79 6.63
N GLY A 106 6.75 5.25 7.39
CA GLY A 106 7.58 6.39 7.02
C GLY A 106 8.69 5.91 6.10
N SER A 107 9.90 5.87 6.62
CA SER A 107 11.08 5.35 5.94
C SER A 107 11.75 4.33 6.86
N PRO A 108 11.60 3.01 6.62
CA PRO A 108 12.41 1.98 7.27
C PRO A 108 13.91 2.28 7.32
N ASN A 109 14.46 2.93 6.28
CA ASN A 109 15.85 3.42 6.29
C ASN A 109 16.09 4.73 7.06
N ALA A 110 15.15 5.14 7.91
CA ALA A 110 15.42 6.05 9.01
C ALA A 110 16.06 5.32 10.22
N LEU A 111 15.96 3.98 10.25
CA LEU A 111 16.73 3.15 11.18
C LEU A 111 18.19 3.14 10.72
N PRO A 112 19.18 3.28 11.62
CA PRO A 112 20.56 2.96 11.31
C PRO A 112 20.70 1.55 10.71
N PRO A 113 21.67 1.31 9.79
CA PRO A 113 21.83 0.02 9.12
C PRO A 113 21.84 -1.19 10.07
N GLU A 114 22.60 -1.10 11.17
CA GLU A 114 22.71 -2.20 12.15
C GLU A 114 21.44 -2.41 12.97
N ASP A 115 20.65 -1.35 13.21
CA ASP A 115 19.36 -1.50 13.88
C ASP A 115 18.34 -2.22 12.98
N PHE A 116 18.37 -1.95 11.66
CA PHE A 116 17.54 -2.68 10.69
C PHE A 116 17.88 -4.18 10.67
N VAL A 117 19.19 -4.50 10.66
CA VAL A 117 19.68 -5.89 10.73
C VAL A 117 19.24 -6.54 12.04
N ARG A 118 19.50 -5.90 13.18
CA ARG A 118 19.11 -6.42 14.51
C ARG A 118 17.61 -6.68 14.60
N LEU A 119 16.79 -5.77 14.10
CA LEU A 119 15.33 -5.91 14.09
C LEU A 119 14.89 -7.10 13.23
N THR A 120 15.48 -7.29 12.06
CA THR A 120 15.16 -8.42 11.19
C THR A 120 15.59 -9.75 11.80
N GLU A 121 16.75 -9.81 12.44
CA GLU A 121 17.17 -11.00 13.17
C GLU A 121 16.26 -11.29 14.36
N LEU A 122 15.79 -10.27 15.09
CA LEU A 122 14.82 -10.44 16.17
C LEU A 122 13.53 -11.08 15.67
N LEU A 123 12.99 -10.64 14.53
CA LEU A 123 11.82 -11.27 13.93
C LEU A 123 12.08 -12.74 13.61
N ARG A 124 13.22 -13.06 12.97
CA ARG A 124 13.59 -14.45 12.63
C ARG A 124 13.74 -15.35 13.86
N ARG A 125 14.23 -14.81 14.97
CA ARG A 125 14.37 -15.54 16.25
C ARG A 125 13.05 -15.67 17.01
N SER A 126 12.15 -14.70 16.85
CA SER A 126 10.89 -14.65 17.61
C SER A 126 9.80 -15.48 16.97
N PHE A 127 9.78 -15.58 15.64
CA PHE A 127 8.72 -16.25 14.89
C PHE A 127 9.21 -17.51 14.17
N ALA A 128 8.34 -18.50 14.05
CA ALA A 128 8.57 -19.64 13.17
C ALA A 128 8.52 -19.17 11.71
N CYS A 129 9.68 -18.99 11.08
CA CYS A 129 9.79 -18.56 9.68
C CYS A 129 9.84 -19.76 8.73
N ALA A 130 9.35 -19.57 7.50
CA ALA A 130 9.54 -20.52 6.40
C ALA A 130 11.00 -20.49 5.91
N GLY A 131 11.45 -21.59 5.29
CA GLY A 131 12.81 -21.68 4.76
C GLY A 131 13.08 -20.66 3.64
N ARG A 132 12.07 -20.39 2.82
CA ARG A 132 12.06 -19.27 1.87
C ARG A 132 11.19 -18.15 2.46
N LEU A 133 11.85 -17.10 2.92
CA LEU A 133 11.21 -15.92 3.51
C LEU A 133 11.34 -14.76 2.54
N GLU A 134 10.22 -14.17 2.14
CA GLU A 134 10.22 -12.93 1.38
C GLU A 134 10.36 -11.74 2.33
N ILE A 135 11.32 -10.85 2.07
CA ILE A 135 11.49 -9.63 2.85
C ILE A 135 11.47 -8.44 1.91
N ALA A 136 10.51 -7.55 2.10
CA ALA A 136 10.34 -6.32 1.34
C ALA A 136 10.52 -5.09 2.24
N ALA A 137 11.09 -4.01 1.68
CA ALA A 137 11.22 -2.74 2.38
C ALA A 137 10.91 -1.54 1.47
N GLU A 138 10.10 -0.61 1.96
CA GLU A 138 9.87 0.70 1.34
C GLU A 138 10.92 1.71 1.82
N LEU A 139 11.74 2.26 0.94
CA LEU A 139 12.90 3.08 1.32
C LEU A 139 12.88 4.47 0.68
N ASP A 140 13.46 5.43 1.39
CA ASP A 140 13.74 6.76 0.85
C ASP A 140 15.12 6.78 0.19
N PRO A 141 15.23 7.05 -1.14
CA PRO A 141 16.52 7.05 -1.82
C PRO A 141 17.49 8.13 -1.30
N ARG A 142 17.01 9.17 -0.61
CA ARG A 142 17.84 10.25 -0.05
C ARG A 142 18.72 9.79 1.11
N THR A 143 18.41 8.64 1.70
CA THR A 143 19.12 8.06 2.84
C THR A 143 19.51 6.60 2.57
N LEU A 144 19.69 6.26 1.30
CA LEU A 144 20.14 4.94 0.86
C LEU A 144 21.50 5.09 0.18
N ASP A 145 22.51 4.49 0.78
CA ASP A 145 23.87 4.39 0.23
C ASP A 145 24.30 2.91 0.16
N ALA A 146 25.50 2.66 -0.36
CA ALA A 146 26.08 1.32 -0.45
C ALA A 146 26.14 0.59 0.91
N THR A 147 26.48 1.30 2.00
CA THR A 147 26.55 0.71 3.35
C THR A 147 25.17 0.20 3.79
N TYR A 148 24.13 0.98 3.53
CA TYR A 148 22.76 0.60 3.83
C TYR A 148 22.30 -0.55 2.94
N ALA A 149 22.63 -0.53 1.64
CA ALA A 149 22.34 -1.63 0.72
C ALA A 149 22.96 -2.96 1.17
N GLU A 150 24.21 -2.94 1.64
CA GLU A 150 24.86 -4.10 2.23
C GLU A 150 24.13 -4.61 3.48
N ALA A 151 23.67 -3.71 4.36
CA ALA A 151 22.91 -4.09 5.54
C ALA A 151 21.55 -4.73 5.19
N LEU A 152 20.86 -4.22 4.17
CA LEU A 152 19.63 -4.84 3.63
C LEU A 152 19.91 -6.27 3.15
N ALA A 153 21.02 -6.47 2.42
CA ALA A 153 21.42 -7.79 1.95
C ALA A 153 21.73 -8.75 3.12
N ARG A 154 22.46 -8.29 4.15
CA ARG A 154 22.69 -9.09 5.38
C ARG A 154 21.40 -9.44 6.12
N ALA A 155 20.42 -8.54 6.14
CA ALA A 155 19.10 -8.79 6.71
C ALA A 155 18.27 -9.80 5.86
N GLY A 156 18.71 -10.08 4.63
CA GLY A 156 18.03 -10.97 3.68
C GLY A 156 16.85 -10.31 2.97
N VAL A 157 16.90 -8.99 2.78
CA VAL A 157 15.91 -8.25 1.98
C VAL A 157 15.97 -8.74 0.53
N THR A 158 14.83 -9.17 0.01
CA THR A 158 14.70 -9.72 -1.34
C THR A 158 14.11 -8.72 -2.33
N ARG A 159 13.39 -7.70 -1.84
CA ARG A 159 12.74 -6.67 -2.68
C ARG A 159 12.78 -5.30 -2.00
N VAL A 160 12.99 -4.26 -2.78
CA VAL A 160 12.93 -2.86 -2.29
C VAL A 160 11.96 -2.04 -3.14
N SER A 161 11.15 -1.22 -2.48
CA SER A 161 10.38 -0.15 -3.11
C SER A 161 11.05 1.19 -2.85
N LEU A 162 11.34 1.97 -3.89
CA LEU A 162 11.93 3.31 -3.76
C LEU A 162 10.91 4.40 -4.06
N GLY A 163 10.73 5.32 -3.11
CA GLY A 163 9.90 6.51 -3.28
C GLY A 163 10.54 7.54 -4.21
N ALA A 164 10.39 7.41 -5.53
CA ALA A 164 10.95 8.31 -6.55
C ALA A 164 10.02 9.49 -6.91
N GLN A 165 8.72 9.23 -6.94
CA GLN A 165 7.58 10.15 -7.06
C GLN A 165 7.55 10.96 -8.37
N CYS A 166 8.56 11.80 -8.62
CA CYS A 166 8.72 12.63 -9.81
C CYS A 166 10.18 13.07 -9.95
N PHE A 167 10.70 13.19 -11.17
CA PHE A 167 12.07 13.69 -11.42
C PHE A 167 12.14 15.18 -11.78
N ALA A 168 11.00 15.82 -12.09
CA ALA A 168 10.94 17.25 -12.40
C ALA A 168 11.34 18.13 -11.19
N PRO A 169 12.40 18.96 -11.28
CA PRO A 169 12.91 19.71 -10.13
C PRO A 169 11.94 20.71 -9.51
N HIS A 170 11.06 21.35 -10.29
CA HIS A 170 10.05 22.27 -9.76
C HIS A 170 8.97 21.55 -8.97
N VAL A 171 8.51 20.38 -9.44
CA VAL A 171 7.55 19.55 -8.71
C VAL A 171 8.17 19.07 -7.38
N GLN A 172 9.42 18.61 -7.41
CA GLN A 172 10.15 18.18 -6.21
C GLN A 172 10.24 19.28 -5.13
N ARG A 173 10.54 20.52 -5.53
CA ARG A 173 10.52 21.69 -4.63
C ARG A 173 9.13 21.93 -4.06
N ALA A 174 8.10 21.89 -4.91
CA ALA A 174 6.71 22.15 -4.52
C ALA A 174 6.13 21.11 -3.55
N ILE A 175 6.76 19.94 -3.42
CA ILE A 175 6.32 18.86 -2.52
C ILE A 175 7.28 18.61 -1.33
N ASN A 176 8.33 19.42 -1.21
CA ASN A 176 9.40 19.27 -0.22
C ASN A 176 10.07 17.89 -0.25
N ARG A 177 10.52 17.48 -1.44
CA ARG A 177 11.22 16.20 -1.66
C ARG A 177 12.25 16.32 -2.78
N ILE A 178 13.39 16.95 -2.49
CA ILE A 178 14.50 17.06 -3.44
C ILE A 178 15.25 15.75 -3.52
N GLN A 179 15.25 15.14 -4.71
CA GLN A 179 15.89 13.86 -5.02
C GLN A 179 16.14 13.77 -6.53
N PRO A 180 17.25 14.34 -7.03
CA PRO A 180 17.57 14.30 -8.45
C PRO A 180 17.64 12.86 -8.98
N TYR A 181 17.42 12.68 -10.29
CA TYR A 181 17.48 11.37 -10.95
C TYR A 181 18.74 10.57 -10.58
N GLU A 182 19.92 11.20 -10.60
CA GLU A 182 21.19 10.51 -10.33
C GLU A 182 21.27 9.93 -8.91
N MET A 183 20.60 10.52 -7.93
CA MET A 183 20.53 9.96 -6.58
C MET A 183 19.73 8.66 -6.57
N VAL A 184 18.57 8.64 -7.24
CA VAL A 184 17.75 7.42 -7.34
C VAL A 184 18.47 6.37 -8.19
N ARG A 185 19.13 6.78 -9.26
CA ARG A 185 19.96 5.90 -10.08
C ARG A 185 21.07 5.25 -9.25
N GLN A 186 21.80 6.02 -8.44
CA GLN A 186 22.84 5.47 -7.56
C GLN A 186 22.27 4.49 -6.55
N ALA A 187 21.15 4.82 -5.90
CA ALA A 187 20.46 3.91 -4.98
C ALA A 187 20.08 2.57 -5.64
N VAL A 188 19.59 2.58 -6.88
CA VAL A 188 19.30 1.35 -7.64
C VAL A 188 20.56 0.56 -7.95
N LEU A 189 21.67 1.23 -8.31
CA LEU A 189 22.96 0.58 -8.54
C LEU A 189 23.50 -0.07 -7.26
N ASP A 190 23.44 0.62 -6.13
CA ASP A 190 23.90 0.12 -4.84
C ASP A 190 23.11 -1.12 -4.40
N LEU A 191 21.78 -1.09 -4.54
CA LEU A 191 20.92 -2.25 -4.27
C LEU A 191 21.29 -3.46 -5.14
N ARG A 192 21.48 -3.24 -6.44
CA ARG A 192 21.86 -4.31 -7.37
C ARG A 192 23.25 -4.86 -7.07
N ALA A 193 24.21 -3.99 -6.73
CA ALA A 193 25.55 -4.38 -6.32
C ALA A 193 25.53 -5.25 -5.04
N ALA A 194 24.62 -4.96 -4.12
CA ALA A 194 24.38 -5.76 -2.92
C ALA A 194 23.57 -7.05 -3.18
N GLY A 195 23.17 -7.33 -4.43
CA GLY A 195 22.42 -8.52 -4.83
C GLY A 195 20.89 -8.40 -4.74
N ILE A 196 20.36 -7.21 -4.46
CA ILE A 196 18.92 -6.93 -4.40
C ILE A 196 18.47 -6.43 -5.77
N ALA A 197 18.14 -7.39 -6.65
CA ALA A 197 17.72 -7.07 -8.01
C ALA A 197 16.27 -6.58 -8.12
N ALA A 198 15.38 -7.11 -7.26
CA ALA A 198 13.94 -6.82 -7.33
C ALA A 198 13.64 -5.41 -6.81
N VAL A 199 13.45 -4.47 -7.72
CA VAL A 199 13.20 -3.05 -7.41
C VAL A 199 11.84 -2.61 -7.92
N ASN A 200 11.04 -2.04 -7.03
CA ASN A 200 9.86 -1.24 -7.36
C ASN A 200 10.19 0.25 -7.31
N LEU A 201 9.67 1.04 -8.23
CA LEU A 201 9.66 2.50 -8.13
C LEU A 201 8.25 3.00 -7.86
N ASP A 202 8.07 3.74 -6.78
CA ASP A 202 6.85 4.47 -6.52
C ASP A 202 6.92 5.82 -7.23
N LEU A 203 6.00 6.06 -8.16
CA LEU A 203 5.85 7.29 -8.93
C LEU A 203 4.46 7.88 -8.69
N MET A 204 4.30 9.16 -9.00
CA MET A 204 3.05 9.88 -8.77
C MET A 204 2.66 10.74 -9.95
N TYR A 205 1.35 10.81 -10.19
CA TYR A 205 0.72 11.83 -11.02
C TYR A 205 -0.22 12.72 -10.18
N GLY A 206 -0.59 13.86 -10.72
CA GLY A 206 -1.47 14.80 -10.05
C GLY A 206 -0.80 15.69 -9.00
N LEU A 207 0.53 15.79 -9.00
CA LEU A 207 1.32 16.63 -8.08
C LEU A 207 1.25 18.12 -8.45
N PRO A 208 1.55 19.05 -7.53
CA PRO A 208 1.53 20.49 -7.82
C PRO A 208 2.49 20.86 -8.95
N HIS A 209 2.01 21.69 -9.87
CA HIS A 209 2.71 22.15 -11.09
C HIS A 209 3.13 21.04 -12.07
N GLN A 210 2.76 19.78 -11.83
CA GLN A 210 3.15 18.67 -12.68
C GLN A 210 2.36 18.71 -14.00
N THR A 211 3.09 18.76 -15.11
CA THR A 211 2.53 18.69 -16.47
C THR A 211 2.52 17.25 -16.99
N SER A 212 1.94 17.03 -18.17
CA SER A 212 2.03 15.72 -18.85
C SER A 212 3.44 15.46 -19.39
N GLU A 213 4.17 16.52 -19.77
CA GLU A 213 5.56 16.45 -20.21
C GLU A 213 6.48 16.02 -19.06
N ASP A 214 6.34 16.65 -17.88
CA ASP A 214 7.06 16.26 -16.66
C ASP A 214 6.88 14.77 -16.31
N LEU A 215 5.65 14.26 -16.50
CA LEU A 215 5.32 12.87 -16.24
C LEU A 215 5.95 11.94 -17.28
N ALA A 216 5.90 12.30 -18.56
CA ALA A 216 6.52 11.53 -19.63
C ALA A 216 8.04 11.45 -19.46
N GLU A 217 8.70 12.56 -19.16
CA GLU A 217 10.14 12.60 -18.86
C GLU A 217 10.49 11.78 -17.61
N THR A 218 9.67 11.91 -16.56
CA THR A 218 9.84 11.11 -15.34
C THR A 218 9.75 9.62 -15.64
N LEU A 219 8.79 9.20 -16.46
CA LEU A 219 8.60 7.82 -16.85
C LEU A 219 9.73 7.30 -17.73
N ALA A 220 10.20 8.08 -18.71
CA ALA A 220 11.36 7.72 -19.52
C ALA A 220 12.59 7.46 -18.64
N ALA A 221 12.90 8.40 -17.73
CA ALA A 221 14.00 8.23 -16.79
C ALA A 221 13.79 7.03 -15.84
N ALA A 222 12.57 6.77 -15.37
CA ALA A 222 12.28 5.61 -14.54
C ALA A 222 12.49 4.29 -15.30
N LEU A 223 12.11 4.23 -16.57
CA LEU A 223 12.29 3.06 -17.43
C LEU A 223 13.77 2.78 -17.72
N ASP A 224 14.61 3.82 -17.81
CA ASP A 224 16.07 3.68 -17.94
C ASP A 224 16.71 2.98 -16.72
N LEU A 225 16.09 3.09 -15.54
CA LEU A 225 16.51 2.34 -14.35
C LEU A 225 16.12 0.86 -14.40
N ALA A 226 15.30 0.46 -15.36
CA ALA A 226 14.83 -0.91 -15.57
C ALA A 226 14.23 -1.58 -14.31
N PRO A 227 13.29 -0.95 -13.59
CA PRO A 227 12.69 -1.55 -12.40
C PRO A 227 11.82 -2.78 -12.76
N ASP A 228 11.67 -3.71 -11.83
CA ASP A 228 10.79 -4.87 -12.00
C ASP A 228 9.32 -4.48 -11.90
N ARG A 229 9.04 -3.48 -11.06
CA ARG A 229 7.70 -2.96 -10.78
C ARG A 229 7.69 -1.43 -10.76
N ILE A 230 6.56 -0.86 -11.15
CA ILE A 230 6.27 0.56 -11.00
C ILE A 230 4.88 0.67 -10.39
N ALA A 231 4.80 1.36 -9.26
CA ALA A 231 3.52 1.78 -8.69
C ALA A 231 3.28 3.24 -9.07
N MET A 232 2.24 3.50 -9.85
CA MET A 232 1.90 4.83 -10.37
C MET A 232 0.68 5.40 -9.62
N PHE A 233 0.94 6.11 -8.53
CA PHE A 233 -0.10 6.58 -7.63
C PHE A 233 -0.66 7.95 -8.03
N GLY A 234 -2.00 8.06 -8.12
CA GLY A 234 -2.65 9.36 -8.15
C GLY A 234 -2.58 10.07 -6.80
N TYR A 235 -2.11 11.32 -6.78
CA TYR A 235 -2.03 12.12 -5.56
C TYR A 235 -3.41 12.31 -4.91
N ALA A 236 -3.53 11.88 -3.66
CA ALA A 236 -4.71 12.05 -2.83
C ALA A 236 -4.57 13.29 -1.93
N HIS A 237 -5.09 14.42 -2.40
CA HIS A 237 -5.08 15.68 -1.66
C HIS A 237 -6.28 15.77 -0.71
N MET A 238 -6.03 15.71 0.59
CA MET A 238 -6.99 15.72 1.69
C MET A 238 -6.48 16.57 2.88
N PRO A 239 -6.20 17.88 2.71
CA PRO A 239 -5.56 18.75 3.71
C PRO A 239 -6.36 18.94 5.01
N ARG A 240 -7.64 18.56 5.01
CA ARG A 240 -8.48 18.49 6.22
C ARG A 240 -8.06 17.33 7.14
N LEU A 241 -7.72 16.18 6.55
CA LEU A 241 -7.30 14.96 7.26
C LEU A 241 -5.78 14.89 7.46
N LEU A 242 -5.02 15.49 6.55
CA LEU A 242 -3.57 15.45 6.49
C LEU A 242 -3.01 16.88 6.51
N PRO A 243 -2.83 17.50 7.69
CA PRO A 243 -2.50 18.93 7.79
C PRO A 243 -1.24 19.36 7.02
N ARG A 244 -0.25 18.47 6.85
CA ARG A 244 0.97 18.73 6.08
C ARG A 244 0.71 19.06 4.60
N GLN A 245 -0.39 18.56 4.04
CA GLN A 245 -0.76 18.84 2.66
C GLN A 245 -1.23 20.29 2.44
N ARG A 246 -1.54 21.05 3.51
CA ARG A 246 -1.85 22.50 3.41
C ARG A 246 -0.67 23.33 2.91
N MET A 247 0.54 22.78 2.93
CA MET A 247 1.73 23.40 2.36
C MET A 247 1.71 23.39 0.82
N ILE A 248 0.83 22.59 0.21
CA ILE A 248 0.61 22.55 -1.24
C ILE A 248 -0.63 23.39 -1.53
N PRO A 249 -0.52 24.52 -2.25
CA PRO A 249 -1.68 25.35 -2.58
C PRO A 249 -2.59 24.67 -3.62
N ASP A 250 -3.90 24.68 -3.39
CA ASP A 250 -4.90 23.98 -4.21
C ASP A 250 -4.84 24.40 -5.70
N GLU A 251 -4.57 25.68 -5.98
CA GLU A 251 -4.47 26.25 -7.33
C GLU A 251 -3.30 25.74 -8.16
N THR A 252 -2.31 25.11 -7.50
CA THR A 252 -1.15 24.52 -8.18
C THR A 252 -1.43 23.11 -8.67
N LEU A 253 -2.53 22.49 -8.24
CA LEU A 253 -2.88 21.11 -8.56
C LEU A 253 -3.52 21.02 -9.96
N PRO A 254 -3.19 19.98 -10.73
CA PRO A 254 -3.90 19.70 -11.96
C PRO A 254 -5.37 19.37 -11.67
N ASP A 255 -6.25 19.81 -12.57
CA ASP A 255 -7.67 19.53 -12.48
C ASP A 255 -7.99 18.04 -12.76
N ALA A 256 -9.27 17.68 -12.67
CA ALA A 256 -9.69 16.29 -12.86
C ALA A 256 -9.44 15.75 -14.28
N ALA A 257 -9.50 16.60 -15.30
CA ALA A 257 -9.27 16.20 -16.69
C ALA A 257 -7.76 16.00 -16.94
N GLN A 258 -6.94 16.94 -16.46
CA GLN A 258 -5.48 16.85 -16.52
C GLN A 258 -4.96 15.62 -15.77
N ARG A 259 -5.48 15.34 -14.58
CA ARG A 259 -5.14 14.13 -13.81
C ARG A 259 -5.51 12.84 -14.54
N PHE A 260 -6.69 12.80 -15.16
CA PHE A 260 -7.11 11.64 -15.94
C PHE A 260 -6.20 11.44 -17.16
N ALA A 261 -5.86 12.53 -17.86
CA ALA A 261 -4.93 12.49 -18.98
C ALA A 261 -3.53 12.00 -18.56
N GLN A 262 -3.03 12.46 -17.39
CA GLN A 262 -1.78 11.98 -16.82
C GLN A 262 -1.82 10.48 -16.49
N SER A 263 -2.90 10.00 -15.87
CA SER A 263 -3.08 8.57 -15.58
C SER A 263 -3.10 7.73 -16.85
N ALA A 264 -3.84 8.17 -17.88
CA ALA A 264 -3.91 7.49 -19.17
C ALA A 264 -2.56 7.49 -19.90
N LEU A 265 -1.84 8.63 -19.88
CA LEU A 265 -0.50 8.75 -20.45
C LEU A 265 0.49 7.78 -19.78
N ALA A 266 0.47 7.71 -18.45
CA ALA A 266 1.33 6.77 -17.72
C ALA A 266 1.02 5.32 -18.08
N TYR A 267 -0.26 4.96 -18.17
CA TYR A 267 -0.68 3.63 -18.61
C TYR A 267 -0.14 3.31 -20.01
N ASP A 268 -0.37 4.18 -20.99
CA ASP A 268 0.03 3.97 -22.38
C ASP A 268 1.56 3.83 -22.51
N ILE A 269 2.34 4.66 -21.79
CA ILE A 269 3.81 4.57 -21.77
C ILE A 269 4.28 3.25 -21.15
N LEU A 270 3.77 2.88 -19.97
CA LEU A 270 4.26 1.70 -19.24
C LEU A 270 3.89 0.39 -19.95
N VAL A 271 2.67 0.29 -20.46
CA VAL A 271 2.23 -0.86 -21.26
C VAL A 271 3.00 -0.91 -22.58
N GLY A 272 3.20 0.23 -23.24
CA GLY A 272 4.02 0.34 -24.45
C GLY A 272 5.48 -0.09 -24.24
N ALA A 273 6.01 0.12 -23.03
CA ALA A 273 7.34 -0.34 -22.61
C ALA A 273 7.38 -1.83 -22.20
N GLY A 274 6.27 -2.57 -22.32
CA GLY A 274 6.20 -4.00 -22.08
C GLY A 274 5.84 -4.42 -20.65
N TYR A 275 5.44 -3.49 -19.79
CA TYR A 275 4.92 -3.84 -18.47
C TYR A 275 3.47 -4.35 -18.56
N ALA A 276 3.15 -5.38 -17.79
CA ALA A 276 1.79 -5.78 -17.54
C ALA A 276 1.13 -4.81 -16.55
N ALA A 277 -0.05 -4.31 -16.88
CA ALA A 277 -0.87 -3.54 -15.95
C ALA A 277 -1.48 -4.46 -14.89
N ILE A 278 -1.11 -4.23 -13.64
CA ILE A 278 -1.59 -4.93 -12.45
C ILE A 278 -2.63 -4.05 -11.77
N GLY A 279 -3.91 -4.39 -12.00
CA GLY A 279 -5.01 -3.56 -11.54
C GLY A 279 -4.99 -2.15 -12.14
N PHE A 280 -5.21 -1.13 -11.29
CA PHE A 280 -5.41 0.26 -11.72
C PHE A 280 -4.21 1.20 -11.48
N ASP A 281 -3.25 0.82 -10.65
CA ASP A 281 -2.11 1.69 -10.28
C ASP A 281 -0.76 0.96 -10.16
N HIS A 282 -0.67 -0.33 -10.48
CA HIS A 282 0.59 -1.08 -10.45
C HIS A 282 0.93 -1.64 -11.82
N PHE A 283 2.23 -1.75 -12.10
CA PHE A 283 2.77 -2.27 -13.34
C PHE A 283 3.95 -3.18 -13.01
N ALA A 284 4.06 -4.32 -13.68
CA ALA A 284 5.11 -5.28 -13.44
C ALA A 284 5.65 -5.84 -14.76
N ARG A 285 6.95 -6.16 -14.82
CA ARG A 285 7.52 -6.87 -15.99
C ARG A 285 6.80 -8.21 -16.19
N GLN A 286 6.70 -8.69 -17.43
CA GLN A 286 6.00 -9.94 -17.75
C GLN A 286 6.51 -11.18 -17.00
N GLY A 287 7.80 -11.21 -16.63
CA GLY A 287 8.39 -12.29 -15.83
C GLY A 287 8.19 -12.17 -14.32
N ASP A 288 7.70 -11.04 -13.83
CA ASP A 288 7.49 -10.78 -12.41
C ASP A 288 6.35 -11.67 -11.86
N SER A 289 6.41 -11.97 -10.56
CA SER A 289 5.44 -12.83 -9.91
C SER A 289 4.03 -12.22 -9.85
N LEU A 290 3.87 -10.90 -9.75
CA LEU A 290 2.57 -10.23 -9.83
C LEU A 290 1.93 -10.35 -11.22
N ALA A 291 2.72 -10.19 -12.28
CA ALA A 291 2.24 -10.34 -13.65
C ALA A 291 1.73 -11.77 -13.91
N ARG A 292 2.49 -12.77 -13.42
CA ARG A 292 2.07 -14.17 -13.46
C ARG A 292 0.79 -14.40 -12.66
N ALA A 293 0.72 -13.90 -11.43
CA ALA A 293 -0.46 -14.05 -10.57
C ALA A 293 -1.71 -13.40 -11.17
N ALA A 294 -1.57 -12.23 -11.81
CA ALA A 294 -2.65 -11.57 -12.53
C ALA A 294 -3.13 -12.42 -13.72
N ALA A 295 -2.20 -12.99 -14.49
CA ALA A 295 -2.53 -13.84 -15.64
C ALA A 295 -3.19 -15.18 -15.24
N THR A 296 -2.86 -15.72 -14.06
CA THR A 296 -3.39 -17.01 -13.57
C THR A 296 -4.58 -16.87 -12.62
N GLY A 297 -5.06 -15.65 -12.36
CA GLY A 297 -6.19 -15.40 -11.45
C GLY A 297 -5.88 -15.69 -9.98
N THR A 298 -4.61 -15.65 -9.58
CA THR A 298 -4.15 -15.86 -8.20
C THR A 298 -3.66 -14.57 -7.53
N LEU A 299 -3.77 -13.43 -8.23
CA LEU A 299 -3.46 -12.11 -7.68
C LEU A 299 -4.40 -11.80 -6.51
N ARG A 300 -3.85 -11.24 -5.44
CA ARG A 300 -4.55 -10.80 -4.23
C ARG A 300 -4.33 -9.31 -4.01
N ARG A 301 -5.10 -8.75 -3.08
CA ARG A 301 -4.94 -7.35 -2.64
C ARG A 301 -5.09 -7.21 -1.13
N ASN A 302 -4.17 -6.47 -0.51
CA ASN A 302 -4.16 -6.21 0.92
C ASN A 302 -3.80 -4.73 1.23
N PHE A 303 -3.43 -4.45 2.49
CA PHE A 303 -3.04 -3.11 2.94
C PHE A 303 -1.77 -2.55 2.31
N GLN A 304 -0.87 -3.41 1.84
CA GLN A 304 0.39 -3.04 1.18
C GLN A 304 0.20 -2.85 -0.34
N GLY A 305 -0.84 -3.42 -0.94
CA GLY A 305 -1.14 -3.26 -2.35
C GLY A 305 -1.55 -4.57 -3.01
N PHE A 306 -1.19 -4.73 -4.28
CA PHE A 306 -1.33 -6.01 -4.98
C PHE A 306 -0.24 -6.97 -4.53
N THR A 307 -0.61 -8.22 -4.30
CA THR A 307 0.31 -9.26 -3.82
C THR A 307 -0.02 -10.61 -4.43
N ASP A 308 1.00 -11.45 -4.56
CA ASP A 308 0.91 -12.87 -4.91
C ASP A 308 1.16 -13.78 -3.69
N GLU A 309 1.22 -13.19 -2.49
CA GLU A 309 1.40 -13.92 -1.23
C GLU A 309 0.19 -14.83 -0.93
N PRO A 310 0.43 -16.12 -0.56
CA PRO A 310 -0.62 -17.10 -0.36
C PRO A 310 -1.33 -17.01 1.02
N GLY A 311 -1.05 -15.99 1.83
CA GLY A 311 -1.52 -15.89 3.22
C GLY A 311 -2.78 -15.03 3.40
N GLU A 312 -3.71 -15.51 4.22
CA GLU A 312 -4.92 -14.76 4.59
C GLU A 312 -4.71 -13.87 5.84
N ALA A 313 -3.72 -14.24 6.67
CA ALA A 313 -3.38 -13.54 7.90
C ALA A 313 -2.21 -12.58 7.69
N ILE A 314 -2.46 -11.31 8.02
CA ILE A 314 -1.45 -10.24 8.01
C ILE A 314 -1.37 -9.70 9.42
N ILE A 315 -0.20 -9.73 10.03
CA ILE A 315 0.01 -9.20 11.38
C ILE A 315 0.82 -7.93 11.28
N GLY A 316 0.17 -6.83 11.64
CA GLY A 316 0.76 -5.51 11.73
C GLY A 316 1.41 -5.28 13.09
N LEU A 317 2.68 -4.92 13.08
CA LEU A 317 3.50 -4.55 14.24
C LEU A 317 3.90 -3.08 14.13
N GLY A 318 3.95 -2.38 15.26
CA GLY A 318 4.24 -0.96 15.35
C GLY A 318 3.00 -0.07 15.35
N ALA A 319 3.22 1.20 15.64
CA ALA A 319 2.19 2.24 15.64
C ALA A 319 1.42 2.30 14.31
N SER A 320 0.10 2.46 14.38
CA SER A 320 -0.86 2.52 13.27
C SER A 320 -1.03 1.28 12.40
N SER A 321 -0.20 0.25 12.56
CA SER A 321 -0.27 -0.99 11.81
C SER A 321 -1.64 -1.64 11.91
N ILE A 322 -2.07 -2.25 10.80
CA ILE A 322 -3.35 -2.95 10.73
C ILE A 322 -3.05 -4.43 10.56
N SER A 323 -3.70 -5.25 11.38
CA SER A 323 -3.70 -6.70 11.26
C SER A 323 -5.02 -7.16 10.64
N GLN A 324 -4.93 -8.20 9.83
CA GLN A 324 -6.05 -8.94 9.28
C GLN A 324 -5.94 -10.39 9.72
N TYR A 325 -7.00 -10.89 10.35
CA TYR A 325 -7.20 -12.29 10.72
C TYR A 325 -8.45 -12.83 10.04
N ASP A 326 -8.71 -14.12 10.18
CA ASP A 326 -10.00 -14.67 9.75
C ASP A 326 -11.14 -14.09 10.59
N GLY A 327 -11.86 -13.15 9.99
CA GLY A 327 -13.03 -12.53 10.59
C GLY A 327 -12.74 -11.29 11.44
N LEU A 328 -11.49 -10.84 11.54
CA LEU A 328 -11.15 -9.65 12.34
C LEU A 328 -10.18 -8.74 11.59
N LEU A 329 -10.48 -7.44 11.59
CA LEU A 329 -9.50 -6.39 11.25
C LEU A 329 -9.25 -5.57 12.51
N VAL A 330 -7.99 -5.28 12.82
CA VAL A 330 -7.64 -4.49 14.02
C VAL A 330 -6.46 -3.57 13.74
N GLN A 331 -6.52 -2.37 14.29
CA GLN A 331 -5.50 -1.33 14.13
C GLN A 331 -4.85 -0.98 15.46
N ASN A 332 -3.53 -0.93 15.45
CA ASN A 332 -2.71 -0.43 16.54
C ASN A 332 -2.86 1.10 16.72
N GLU A 333 -2.59 1.56 17.93
CA GLU A 333 -2.55 2.98 18.28
C GLU A 333 -1.64 3.76 17.30
N LYS A 334 -2.18 4.83 16.71
CA LYS A 334 -1.49 5.62 15.68
C LYS A 334 -0.42 6.54 16.27
N HIS A 335 -0.67 7.05 17.47
CA HIS A 335 0.22 8.02 18.10
C HIS A 335 1.34 7.32 18.86
N VAL A 336 2.58 7.47 18.39
CA VAL A 336 3.76 6.76 18.90
C VAL A 336 3.89 6.76 20.43
N GLY A 337 3.67 7.91 21.08
CA GLY A 337 3.73 7.99 22.55
C GLY A 337 2.71 7.10 23.26
N ARG A 338 1.45 7.09 22.78
CA ARG A 338 0.39 6.25 23.35
C ARG A 338 0.59 4.78 22.99
N TYR A 339 1.10 4.49 21.79
CA TYR A 339 1.46 3.14 21.37
C TYR A 339 2.47 2.53 22.36
N ARG A 340 3.56 3.26 22.65
CA ARG A 340 4.58 2.81 23.62
C ARG A 340 4.00 2.54 25.00
N MET A 341 3.11 3.41 25.50
CA MET A 341 2.45 3.22 26.79
C MET A 341 1.58 1.95 26.82
N ARG A 342 0.88 1.64 25.72
CA ARG A 342 0.03 0.45 25.62
C ARG A 342 0.85 -0.83 25.59
N VAL A 343 1.90 -0.87 24.77
CA VAL A 343 2.78 -2.04 24.72
C VAL A 343 3.41 -2.31 26.09
N ALA A 344 3.86 -1.28 26.79
CA ALA A 344 4.38 -1.45 28.16
C ALA A 344 3.35 -2.02 29.15
N ASN A 345 2.05 -1.82 28.90
CA ASN A 345 0.94 -2.20 29.79
C ASN A 345 0.18 -3.48 29.34
N GLY A 346 0.77 -4.33 28.50
CA GLY A 346 0.11 -5.58 28.09
C GLY A 346 0.66 -6.24 26.83
N GLY A 347 1.68 -5.67 26.20
CA GLY A 347 2.36 -6.20 25.03
C GLY A 347 1.63 -5.99 23.70
N LEU A 348 0.34 -5.63 23.71
CA LEU A 348 -0.47 -5.40 22.51
C LEU A 348 -0.99 -3.96 22.45
N ALA A 349 -1.03 -3.39 21.24
CA ALA A 349 -1.36 -1.98 21.03
C ALA A 349 -2.65 -1.73 20.24
N ALA A 350 -3.47 -2.75 20.00
CA ALA A 350 -4.77 -2.60 19.35
C ALA A 350 -5.68 -1.59 20.08
N VAL A 351 -6.34 -0.71 19.32
CA VAL A 351 -7.26 0.31 19.88
C VAL A 351 -8.60 0.41 19.17
N ARG A 352 -8.70 -0.11 17.95
CA ARG A 352 -9.94 -0.14 17.18
C ARG A 352 -9.88 -1.22 16.12
N GLY A 353 -11.03 -1.70 15.68
CA GLY A 353 -11.13 -2.72 14.65
C GLY A 353 -12.58 -2.98 14.27
N VAL A 354 -12.80 -4.06 13.54
CA VAL A 354 -14.14 -4.55 13.19
C VAL A 354 -14.12 -6.07 13.08
N ALA A 355 -15.10 -6.72 13.72
CA ALA A 355 -15.40 -8.13 13.46
C ALA A 355 -16.22 -8.21 12.16
N ARG A 356 -15.73 -9.00 11.20
CA ARG A 356 -16.34 -9.15 9.88
C ARG A 356 -17.44 -10.19 9.95
N SER A 357 -18.65 -9.82 9.55
CA SER A 357 -19.74 -10.76 9.35
C SER A 357 -19.46 -11.71 8.18
N ALA A 358 -20.29 -12.75 8.01
CA ALA A 358 -20.21 -13.62 6.85
C ALA A 358 -20.43 -12.84 5.53
N ASP A 359 -21.38 -11.90 5.53
CA ASP A 359 -21.64 -11.01 4.39
C ASP A 359 -20.43 -10.10 4.11
N ASP A 360 -19.75 -9.60 5.16
CA ASP A 360 -18.55 -8.78 4.97
C ASP A 360 -17.42 -9.55 4.29
N ARG A 361 -17.19 -10.80 4.70
CA ARG A 361 -16.16 -11.65 4.08
C ARG A 361 -16.51 -11.98 2.63
N LEU A 362 -17.79 -12.28 2.36
CA LEU A 362 -18.29 -12.52 1.00
C LEU A 362 -18.07 -11.29 0.11
N ARG A 363 -18.50 -10.11 0.54
CA ARG A 363 -18.35 -8.86 -0.22
C ARG A 363 -16.89 -8.45 -0.38
N SER A 364 -16.06 -8.68 0.65
CA SER A 364 -14.61 -8.51 0.56
C SER A 364 -14.03 -9.35 -0.58
N GLY A 365 -14.46 -10.62 -0.70
CA GLY A 365 -14.05 -11.48 -1.80
C GLY A 365 -14.49 -10.95 -3.17
N LEU A 366 -15.74 -10.49 -3.29
CA LEU A 366 -16.25 -9.95 -4.56
C LEU A 366 -15.48 -8.68 -4.99
N ILE A 367 -15.27 -7.76 -4.05
CA ILE A 367 -14.49 -6.53 -4.25
C ILE A 367 -13.05 -6.86 -4.67
N GLU A 368 -12.41 -7.80 -3.97
CA GLU A 368 -11.03 -8.20 -4.26
C GLU A 368 -10.91 -8.83 -5.65
N ARG A 369 -11.79 -9.76 -6.01
CA ARG A 369 -11.80 -10.41 -7.34
C ARG A 369 -12.05 -9.39 -8.45
N LEU A 370 -12.99 -8.48 -8.27
CA LEU A 370 -13.27 -7.45 -9.28
C LEU A 370 -12.08 -6.51 -9.50
N LEU A 371 -11.35 -6.15 -8.44
CA LEU A 371 -10.17 -5.28 -8.54
C LEU A 371 -8.91 -5.99 -9.04
N CYS A 372 -8.78 -7.30 -8.79
CA CYS A 372 -7.62 -8.09 -9.24
C CYS A 372 -7.82 -8.65 -10.65
N ASP A 373 -8.98 -9.26 -10.90
CA ASP A 373 -9.24 -10.05 -12.12
C ASP A 373 -10.12 -9.29 -13.13
N GLY A 374 -10.66 -8.14 -12.73
CA GLY A 374 -11.57 -7.35 -13.57
C GLY A 374 -12.95 -8.00 -13.78
N ASN A 375 -13.24 -9.13 -13.13
CA ASN A 375 -14.51 -9.82 -13.25
C ASN A 375 -14.86 -10.62 -11.99
N VAL A 376 -16.15 -10.84 -11.77
CA VAL A 376 -16.65 -11.61 -10.62
C VAL A 376 -18.03 -12.21 -10.91
N ASP A 377 -18.34 -13.34 -10.27
CA ASP A 377 -19.70 -13.84 -10.17
C ASP A 377 -20.41 -13.20 -8.97
N ALA A 378 -21.36 -12.31 -9.24
CA ALA A 378 -22.13 -11.56 -8.25
C ALA A 378 -23.39 -12.29 -7.78
N ALA A 379 -23.59 -13.57 -8.13
CA ALA A 379 -24.72 -14.36 -7.64
C ALA A 379 -24.95 -14.27 -6.11
N PRO A 380 -23.91 -14.20 -5.27
CA PRO A 380 -24.09 -14.08 -3.81
C PRO A 380 -24.51 -12.67 -3.33
N ALA A 381 -24.51 -11.64 -4.20
CA ALA A 381 -24.81 -10.25 -3.86
C ALA A 381 -25.56 -9.52 -5.01
N LEU A 382 -26.66 -10.10 -5.48
CA LEU A 382 -27.45 -9.54 -6.59
C LEU A 382 -28.05 -8.15 -6.28
N ASP A 383 -28.19 -7.81 -5.00
CA ASP A 383 -28.62 -6.49 -4.54
C ASP A 383 -27.66 -5.36 -4.95
N ALA A 384 -26.40 -5.68 -5.26
CA ALA A 384 -25.41 -4.70 -5.71
C ALA A 384 -25.55 -4.33 -7.20
N LEU A 385 -26.16 -5.19 -8.03
CA LEU A 385 -26.18 -5.00 -9.48
C LEU A 385 -26.87 -3.70 -9.94
N PRO A 386 -27.99 -3.25 -9.34
CA PRO A 386 -28.60 -1.97 -9.73
C PRO A 386 -27.69 -0.77 -9.57
N ALA A 387 -26.73 -0.80 -8.64
CA ALA A 387 -25.77 0.29 -8.44
C ALA A 387 -24.69 0.38 -9.52
N LEU A 388 -24.64 -0.58 -10.46
CA LEU A 388 -23.74 -0.58 -11.62
C LEU A 388 -24.38 0.00 -12.88
N ALA A 389 -25.66 0.41 -12.84
CA ALA A 389 -26.43 0.80 -14.03
C ALA A 389 -25.74 1.90 -14.86
N ASP A 390 -25.22 2.94 -14.21
CA ASP A 390 -24.53 4.04 -14.90
C ASP A 390 -23.21 3.60 -15.55
N LEU A 391 -22.46 2.69 -14.91
CA LEU A 391 -21.25 2.10 -15.49
C LEU A 391 -21.57 1.19 -16.69
N VAL A 392 -22.74 0.53 -16.67
CA VAL A 392 -23.22 -0.29 -17.80
C VAL A 392 -23.67 0.58 -18.96
N GLU A 393 -24.44 1.64 -18.69
CA GLU A 393 -24.87 2.62 -19.69
C GLU A 393 -23.66 3.27 -20.39
N GLU A 394 -22.60 3.54 -19.64
CA GLU A 394 -21.34 4.07 -20.16
C GLU A 394 -20.42 2.98 -20.77
N GLY A 395 -20.86 1.73 -20.91
CA GLY A 395 -20.07 0.66 -21.51
C GLY A 395 -18.74 0.40 -20.79
N LEU A 396 -18.65 0.73 -19.50
CA LEU A 396 -17.47 0.49 -18.66
C LEU A 396 -17.54 -0.89 -17.98
N VAL A 397 -18.76 -1.37 -17.74
CA VAL A 397 -19.07 -2.66 -17.12
C VAL A 397 -20.06 -3.40 -18.00
N ARG A 398 -19.90 -4.73 -18.10
CA ARG A 398 -20.89 -5.64 -18.68
C ARG A 398 -21.42 -6.58 -17.60
N ILE A 399 -22.73 -6.82 -17.63
CA ILE A 399 -23.39 -7.79 -16.76
C ILE A 399 -24.02 -8.88 -17.64
N ASP A 400 -23.52 -10.11 -17.52
CA ASP A 400 -24.03 -11.30 -18.23
C ASP A 400 -24.62 -12.27 -17.19
N GLY A 401 -25.95 -12.19 -16.97
CA GLY A 401 -26.61 -12.91 -15.87
C GLY A 401 -26.14 -12.37 -14.52
N THR A 402 -25.37 -13.18 -13.78
CA THR A 402 -24.75 -12.78 -12.50
C THR A 402 -23.30 -12.36 -12.63
N ARG A 403 -22.69 -12.51 -13.82
CA ARG A 403 -21.28 -12.20 -14.04
C ARG A 403 -21.10 -10.71 -14.34
N VAL A 404 -20.30 -10.04 -13.52
CA VAL A 404 -19.90 -8.64 -13.72
C VAL A 404 -18.49 -8.60 -14.28
N THR A 405 -18.28 -7.87 -15.37
CA THR A 405 -16.97 -7.69 -16.02
C THR A 405 -16.67 -6.21 -16.23
N VAL A 406 -15.55 -5.73 -15.70
CA VAL A 406 -14.99 -4.40 -16.02
C VAL A 406 -14.34 -4.48 -17.40
N LEU A 407 -14.85 -3.70 -18.34
CA LEU A 407 -14.35 -3.64 -19.71
C LEU A 407 -13.04 -2.83 -19.77
N PRO A 408 -12.24 -2.92 -20.86
CA PRO A 408 -10.96 -2.22 -20.96
C PRO A 408 -11.04 -0.72 -20.64
N ASP A 409 -12.07 -0.02 -21.12
CA ASP A 409 -12.30 1.41 -20.83
C ASP A 409 -12.81 1.66 -19.41
N GLY A 410 -13.36 0.65 -18.75
CA GLY A 410 -13.78 0.70 -17.36
C GLY A 410 -12.66 0.54 -16.34
N ARG A 411 -11.44 0.14 -16.75
CA ARG A 411 -10.32 -0.13 -15.83
C ARG A 411 -9.98 1.06 -14.91
N PRO A 412 -9.87 2.31 -15.40
CA PRO A 412 -9.65 3.47 -14.51
C PRO A 412 -10.76 3.65 -13.47
N TYR A 413 -11.96 3.17 -13.78
CA TYR A 413 -13.16 3.27 -12.97
C TYR A 413 -13.44 2.01 -12.13
N ALA A 414 -12.52 1.03 -12.09
CA ALA A 414 -12.74 -0.25 -11.40
C ALA A 414 -13.14 -0.10 -9.92
N ARG A 415 -12.64 0.95 -9.25
CA ARG A 415 -13.02 1.28 -7.86
C ARG A 415 -14.48 1.70 -7.71
N LEU A 416 -15.10 2.29 -8.75
CA LEU A 416 -16.53 2.57 -8.76
C LEU A 416 -17.35 1.28 -8.84
N ALA A 417 -16.92 0.35 -9.71
CA ALA A 417 -17.58 -0.95 -9.84
C ALA A 417 -17.47 -1.76 -8.54
N ALA A 418 -16.29 -1.75 -7.91
CA ALA A 418 -16.09 -2.36 -6.59
C ALA A 418 -16.98 -1.72 -5.51
N ALA A 419 -17.16 -0.41 -5.55
CA ALA A 419 -17.98 0.31 -4.58
C ALA A 419 -19.48 -0.02 -4.65
N ALA A 420 -19.97 -0.62 -5.74
CA ALA A 420 -21.34 -1.12 -5.82
C ALA A 420 -21.61 -2.27 -4.83
N PHE A 421 -20.57 -3.03 -4.46
CA PHE A 421 -20.66 -4.14 -3.51
C PHE A 421 -20.50 -3.71 -2.04
N ASP A 422 -20.20 -2.43 -1.78
CA ASP A 422 -19.97 -1.87 -0.45
C ASP A 422 -21.27 -1.42 0.21
N ARG A 423 -21.66 -2.11 1.30
CA ARG A 423 -22.90 -1.81 2.04
C ARG A 423 -22.79 -0.64 3.01
N TYR A 424 -21.56 -0.24 3.37
CA TYR A 424 -21.30 0.81 4.36
C TYR A 424 -21.20 2.18 3.68
N ARG A 425 -21.00 2.20 2.37
CA ARG A 425 -20.82 3.42 1.61
C ARG A 425 -22.04 4.35 1.73
N GLN A 426 -21.79 5.55 2.22
CA GLN A 426 -22.68 6.69 2.06
C GLN A 426 -22.19 7.55 0.88
N PRO A 427 -23.06 7.90 -0.10
CA PRO A 427 -22.67 8.57 -1.34
C PRO A 427 -21.87 9.87 -1.19
N ASP A 428 -22.06 10.63 -0.09
CA ASP A 428 -21.51 11.98 0.12
C ASP A 428 -20.39 12.07 1.18
N ALA A 429 -19.85 10.94 1.63
CA ALA A 429 -18.77 10.98 2.60
C ALA A 429 -17.49 11.53 1.94
N GLN A 430 -17.12 12.80 2.22
CA GLN A 430 -15.81 13.43 1.91
C GLN A 430 -14.62 12.75 2.63
N ARG A 431 -14.73 11.46 2.94
CA ARG A 431 -13.77 10.63 3.69
C ARG A 431 -12.79 9.88 2.77
N PHE A 432 -13.05 9.87 1.45
CA PHE A 432 -12.26 9.09 0.48
C PHE A 432 -11.71 9.93 -0.68
N SER A 433 -10.61 9.46 -1.26
CA SER A 433 -10.03 10.01 -2.48
C SER A 433 -10.94 9.82 -3.70
N LYS A 434 -10.75 10.66 -4.73
CA LYS A 434 -11.42 10.55 -6.02
C LYS A 434 -11.13 9.21 -6.71
N ALA A 435 -12.04 8.78 -7.59
CA ALA A 435 -11.98 7.52 -8.34
C ALA A 435 -10.82 7.46 -9.35
N VAL A 436 -10.39 8.61 -9.89
CA VAL A 436 -9.21 8.72 -10.78
C VAL A 436 -8.31 9.89 -10.37
#